data_AF-A0A2K0WJ37-F1
#
_entry.id   AF-A0A2K0WJ37-F1
#
_cell.length_a   1.000
_cell.length_b   1.000
_cell.length_c   1.000
_cell.angle_alpha   90.00
_cell.angle_beta   90.00
_cell.angle_gamma   90.00
#
_symmetry.space_group_name_H-M   'P 1'
#
loop_
_entity.id
_entity.type
_entity.pdbx_description
1 polymer ?
#
loop_
_entity_poly.entity_id
_entity_poly.type
_entity_poly.pdbx_seq_one_letter_code
_entity_poly.pdbx_strand_id
1 'polypeptide(L)'
;MESLFHAIYGSNRIEQAGLGWDATRYLCYKTLHELDSILEVNEDDSDFDEKVEDLYAMDPSLQGKPRSYVVRGRREVIQHVRAFKHILDRFWIHNEDLTEDLIKKTHEILCKGVSIIDPGAEHPEVPYEKYAGQYRDVPVGAGNTMFVMPQYVPAKMAEMCANLKSDIDGKEVLDPFSLAAKYSLRFVDIHPFQDGNGRRCRIILNAILFLHVGIFISIGETEDEINEYINIKKRASRDMEGHGEC
;
A
#
# COMPACT_ATOMS: atom_id res chain seq x y z
N MET A 1 6.78 -15.89 -7.10
CA MET A 1 5.33 -15.72 -6.82
C MET A 1 5.08 -15.73 -5.32
N GLU A 2 5.64 -16.69 -4.58
CA GLU A 2 5.56 -16.72 -3.10
C GLU A 2 6.14 -15.47 -2.42
N SER A 3 7.25 -14.91 -2.94
CA SER A 3 7.82 -13.64 -2.45
C SER A 3 6.86 -12.43 -2.53
N LEU A 4 5.97 -12.38 -3.53
CA LEU A 4 4.93 -11.36 -3.61
C LEU A 4 3.92 -11.52 -2.46
N PHE A 5 3.60 -12.76 -2.07
CA PHE A 5 2.63 -13.03 -1.02
C PHE A 5 3.17 -12.58 0.34
N HIS A 6 4.45 -12.88 0.60
CA HIS A 6 5.16 -12.38 1.79
C HIS A 6 5.25 -10.85 1.79
N ALA A 7 5.51 -10.22 0.63
CA ALA A 7 5.53 -8.76 0.51
C ALA A 7 4.16 -8.13 0.85
N ILE A 8 3.07 -8.72 0.39
CA ILE A 8 1.70 -8.27 0.70
C ILE A 8 1.38 -8.49 2.18
N TYR A 9 1.70 -9.67 2.71
CA TYR A 9 1.46 -10.03 4.10
C TYR A 9 2.17 -9.07 5.07
N GLY A 10 3.50 -8.94 4.95
CA GLY A 10 4.27 -8.04 5.82
C GLY A 10 3.84 -6.57 5.66
N SER A 11 3.57 -6.14 4.43
CA SER A 11 3.10 -4.78 4.16
C SER A 11 1.74 -4.47 4.80
N ASN A 12 0.81 -5.44 4.85
CA ASN A 12 -0.46 -5.27 5.56
C ASN A 12 -0.25 -5.30 7.09
N ARG A 13 0.57 -6.21 7.59
CA ARG A 13 0.85 -6.35 9.03
C ARG A 13 1.42 -5.07 9.65
N ILE A 14 2.32 -4.36 8.95
CA ILE A 14 2.88 -3.07 9.40
C ILE A 14 1.77 -2.03 9.69
N GLU A 15 0.70 -2.02 8.90
CA GLU A 15 -0.43 -1.07 9.07
C GLU A 15 -1.58 -1.65 9.91
N GLN A 16 -1.38 -2.79 10.58
CA GLN A 16 -2.45 -3.53 11.28
C GLN A 16 -3.67 -3.84 10.39
N ALA A 17 -3.40 -4.05 9.10
CA ALA A 17 -4.38 -4.38 8.07
C ALA A 17 -4.26 -5.86 7.67
N GLY A 18 -5.25 -6.36 6.92
CA GLY A 18 -5.26 -7.70 6.35
C GLY A 18 -5.63 -8.80 7.34
N LEU A 19 -5.11 -10.01 7.10
CA LEU A 19 -5.38 -11.22 7.88
C LEU A 19 -4.07 -11.96 8.17
N GLY A 20 -4.17 -13.08 8.90
CA GLY A 20 -3.05 -13.99 9.14
C GLY A 20 -2.42 -14.52 7.85
N TRP A 21 -1.26 -15.17 8.00
CA TRP A 21 -0.48 -15.66 6.86
C TRP A 21 -1.26 -16.64 5.98
N ASP A 22 -1.92 -17.62 6.58
CA ASP A 22 -2.62 -18.67 5.82
C ASP A 22 -3.80 -18.10 5.02
N ALA A 23 -4.61 -17.22 5.63
CA ALA A 23 -5.66 -16.50 4.93
C ALA A 23 -5.09 -15.59 3.83
N THR A 24 -4.02 -14.86 4.12
CA THR A 24 -3.38 -13.97 3.14
C THR A 24 -2.84 -14.75 1.94
N ARG A 25 -2.14 -15.86 2.17
CA ARG A 25 -1.62 -16.74 1.13
C ARG A 25 -2.73 -17.32 0.26
N TYR A 26 -3.80 -17.81 0.89
CA TYR A 26 -4.99 -18.31 0.19
C TYR A 26 -5.61 -17.23 -0.70
N LEU A 27 -5.84 -16.03 -0.15
CA LEU A 27 -6.42 -14.91 -0.88
C LEU A 27 -5.54 -14.41 -2.03
N CYS A 28 -4.23 -14.34 -1.83
CA CYS A 28 -3.28 -13.99 -2.88
C CYS A 28 -3.33 -14.99 -4.03
N TYR A 29 -3.31 -16.30 -3.73
CA TYR A 29 -3.43 -17.34 -4.75
C TYR A 29 -4.73 -17.21 -5.54
N LYS A 30 -5.86 -17.11 -4.82
CA LYS A 30 -7.20 -16.95 -5.41
C LYS A 30 -7.28 -15.73 -6.31
N THR A 31 -6.79 -14.58 -5.83
CA THR A 31 -6.86 -13.31 -6.56
C THR A 31 -6.05 -13.29 -7.85
N LEU A 32 -4.97 -14.07 -7.94
CA LEU A 32 -4.14 -14.14 -9.14
C LEU A 32 -4.64 -15.15 -10.18
N HIS A 33 -5.43 -16.15 -9.77
CA HIS A 33 -5.84 -17.26 -10.65
C HIS A 33 -7.33 -17.27 -10.99
N GLU A 34 -8.16 -16.57 -10.22
CA GLU A 34 -9.60 -16.50 -10.46
C GLU A 34 -10.02 -15.19 -11.15
N LEU A 35 -11.19 -15.21 -11.79
CA LEU A 35 -11.77 -14.05 -12.43
C LEU A 35 -12.24 -13.04 -11.38
N ASP A 36 -12.11 -11.74 -11.68
CA ASP A 36 -12.54 -10.67 -10.77
C ASP A 36 -14.02 -10.76 -10.38
N SER A 37 -14.88 -11.28 -11.26
CA SER A 37 -16.30 -11.54 -10.99
C SER A 37 -16.56 -12.59 -9.89
N ILE A 38 -15.58 -13.43 -9.58
CA ILE A 38 -15.65 -14.44 -8.50
C ILE A 38 -15.15 -13.83 -7.17
N LEU A 39 -14.27 -12.83 -7.27
CA LEU A 39 -13.56 -12.19 -6.17
C LEU A 39 -14.23 -10.93 -5.64
N GLU A 40 -14.92 -10.18 -6.50
CA GLU A 40 -15.85 -9.13 -6.08
C GLU A 40 -16.99 -9.82 -5.34
N VAL A 41 -17.06 -9.57 -4.03
CA VAL A 41 -18.16 -10.04 -3.20
C VAL A 41 -18.79 -8.80 -2.62
N ASN A 42 -20.02 -8.53 -3.04
CA ASN A 42 -20.88 -7.62 -2.31
C ASN A 42 -21.30 -8.32 -1.03
N GLU A 43 -21.44 -7.56 0.05
CA GLU A 43 -21.97 -8.12 1.31
C GLU A 43 -23.39 -8.69 1.13
N ASP A 44 -24.06 -8.28 0.04
CA ASP A 44 -25.38 -8.75 -0.41
C ASP A 44 -25.34 -10.01 -1.31
N ASP A 45 -24.16 -10.52 -1.69
CA ASP A 45 -24.06 -11.70 -2.55
C ASP A 45 -24.45 -12.96 -1.78
N SER A 46 -25.25 -13.83 -2.40
CA SER A 46 -25.78 -15.05 -1.78
C SER A 46 -24.69 -16.06 -1.38
N ASP A 47 -23.49 -15.94 -1.93
CA ASP A 47 -22.34 -16.80 -1.65
C ASP A 47 -21.31 -16.15 -0.70
N PHE A 48 -21.60 -14.95 -0.18
CA PHE A 48 -20.68 -14.22 0.68
C PHE A 48 -20.41 -14.96 1.99
N ASP A 49 -21.43 -15.59 2.57
CA ASP A 49 -21.29 -16.41 3.77
C ASP A 49 -20.33 -17.59 3.51
N GLU A 50 -20.49 -18.31 2.40
CA GLU A 50 -19.62 -19.44 2.04
C GLU A 50 -18.16 -19.00 1.85
N LYS A 51 -17.92 -17.88 1.16
CA LYS A 51 -16.57 -17.34 0.93
C LYS A 51 -15.88 -16.86 2.21
N VAL A 52 -16.63 -16.46 3.24
CA VAL A 52 -16.08 -16.12 4.56
C VAL A 52 -15.82 -17.37 5.39
N GLU A 53 -16.67 -18.40 5.30
CA GLU A 53 -16.46 -19.71 5.94
C GLU A 53 -15.19 -20.41 5.41
N ASP A 54 -14.90 -20.32 4.11
CA ASP A 54 -13.64 -20.80 3.54
C ASP A 54 -12.42 -20.21 4.25
N LEU A 55 -12.48 -18.93 4.65
CA LEU A 55 -11.37 -18.28 5.35
C LEU A 55 -11.19 -18.82 6.77
N TYR A 56 -12.29 -19.10 7.50
CA TYR A 56 -12.21 -19.73 8.81
C TYR A 56 -11.65 -21.15 8.75
N ALA A 57 -11.93 -21.89 7.67
CA ALA A 57 -11.37 -23.21 7.43
C ALA A 57 -9.86 -23.15 7.09
N MET A 58 -9.44 -22.16 6.30
CA MET A 58 -8.05 -21.99 5.87
C MET A 58 -7.15 -21.40 6.96
N ASP A 59 -7.67 -20.51 7.81
CA ASP A 59 -6.92 -19.88 8.90
C ASP A 59 -7.69 -20.01 10.23
N PRO A 60 -7.40 -21.06 11.03
CA PRO A 60 -8.04 -21.27 12.31
C PRO A 60 -7.84 -20.13 13.32
N SER A 61 -6.85 -19.25 13.13
CA SER A 61 -6.64 -18.09 14.01
C SER A 61 -7.76 -17.05 13.89
N LEU A 62 -8.57 -17.13 12.84
CA LEU A 62 -9.74 -16.29 12.64
C LEU A 62 -10.92 -16.72 13.52
N GLN A 63 -10.92 -17.93 14.09
CA GLN A 63 -12.00 -18.40 14.96
C GLN A 63 -12.23 -17.44 16.13
N GLY A 64 -13.49 -17.02 16.32
CA GLY A 64 -13.88 -16.06 17.34
C GLY A 64 -13.59 -14.58 17.02
N LYS A 65 -12.99 -14.27 15.87
CA LYS A 65 -12.88 -12.87 15.40
C LYS A 65 -14.24 -12.37 14.88
N PRO A 66 -14.57 -11.09 15.09
CA PRO A 66 -15.79 -10.51 14.53
C PRO A 66 -15.84 -10.66 13.01
N ARG A 67 -17.03 -10.92 12.46
CA ARG A 67 -17.21 -11.04 11.01
C ARG A 67 -16.71 -9.80 10.26
N SER A 68 -17.00 -8.60 10.78
CA SER A 68 -16.54 -7.33 10.19
C SER A 68 -15.01 -7.24 10.08
N TYR A 69 -14.26 -7.81 11.03
CA TYR A 69 -12.80 -7.88 10.98
C TYR A 69 -12.33 -8.77 9.82
N VAL A 70 -12.92 -9.96 9.68
CA VAL A 70 -12.55 -10.91 8.61
C VAL A 70 -12.88 -10.35 7.23
N VAL A 71 -14.05 -9.74 7.08
CA VAL A 71 -14.50 -9.12 5.83
C VAL A 71 -13.59 -7.96 5.43
N ARG A 72 -13.26 -7.07 6.39
CA ARG A 72 -12.35 -5.94 6.15
C ARG A 72 -10.96 -6.44 5.77
N GLY A 73 -10.39 -7.38 6.54
CA GLY A 73 -9.05 -7.92 6.26
C GLY A 73 -8.98 -8.65 4.93
N ARG A 74 -10.02 -9.42 4.56
CA ARG A 74 -10.16 -10.03 3.23
C ARG A 74 -10.08 -8.97 2.13
N ARG A 75 -10.85 -7.89 2.27
CA ARG A 75 -10.89 -6.79 1.30
C ARG A 75 -9.52 -6.11 1.18
N GLU A 76 -8.88 -5.81 2.30
CA GLU A 76 -7.53 -5.22 2.34
C GLU A 76 -6.49 -6.09 1.63
N VAL A 77 -6.51 -7.41 1.82
CA VAL A 77 -5.59 -8.33 1.10
C VAL A 77 -5.85 -8.33 -0.41
N ILE A 78 -7.10 -8.51 -0.84
CA ILE A 78 -7.45 -8.56 -2.28
C ILE A 78 -7.05 -7.26 -2.97
N GLN A 79 -7.42 -6.12 -2.39
CA GLN A 79 -7.13 -4.82 -3.01
C GLN A 79 -5.63 -4.55 -3.07
N HIS A 80 -4.86 -5.05 -2.12
CA HIS A 80 -3.40 -4.98 -2.19
C HIS A 80 -2.84 -5.79 -3.36
N VAL A 81 -3.33 -7.02 -3.56
CA VAL A 81 -2.93 -7.85 -4.72
C VAL A 81 -3.29 -7.14 -6.03
N ARG A 82 -4.52 -6.59 -6.13
CA ARG A 82 -4.99 -5.86 -7.31
C ARG A 82 -4.17 -4.60 -7.58
N ALA A 83 -3.80 -3.86 -6.53
CA ALA A 83 -2.95 -2.68 -6.63
C ALA A 83 -1.54 -3.04 -7.12
N PHE A 84 -0.96 -4.13 -6.63
CA PHE A 84 0.31 -4.67 -7.15
C PHE A 84 0.20 -5.07 -8.62
N LYS A 85 -0.84 -5.82 -8.99
CA LYS A 85 -1.07 -6.22 -10.37
C LYS A 85 -1.20 -5.00 -11.29
N HIS A 86 -1.96 -3.99 -10.87
CA HIS A 86 -2.16 -2.77 -11.64
C HIS A 86 -0.85 -2.00 -11.87
N ILE A 87 -0.04 -1.76 -10.84
CA ILE A 87 1.22 -1.03 -11.05
C ILE A 87 2.20 -1.85 -11.89
N LEU A 88 2.31 -3.17 -11.70
CA LEU A 88 3.23 -4.01 -12.46
C LEU A 88 2.82 -4.11 -13.94
N ASP A 89 1.52 -4.22 -14.21
CA ASP A 89 0.99 -4.21 -15.57
C ASP A 89 1.38 -2.92 -16.30
N ARG A 90 1.14 -1.76 -15.69
CA ARG A 90 1.40 -0.46 -16.33
C ARG A 90 2.89 -0.11 -16.36
N PHE A 91 3.56 -0.20 -15.22
CA PHE A 91 4.96 0.22 -15.06
C PHE A 91 5.96 -0.75 -15.68
N TRP A 92 5.70 -2.06 -15.62
CA TRP A 92 6.63 -3.08 -16.12
C TRP A 92 6.20 -3.68 -17.46
N ILE A 93 4.98 -4.23 -17.58
CA ILE A 93 4.55 -4.89 -18.82
C ILE A 93 4.38 -3.89 -19.97
N HIS A 94 3.76 -2.74 -19.69
CA HIS A 94 3.55 -1.68 -20.66
C HIS A 94 4.68 -0.65 -20.72
N ASN A 95 5.70 -0.76 -19.85
CA ASN A 95 6.84 0.15 -19.77
C ASN A 95 6.42 1.63 -19.73
N GLU A 96 5.36 1.93 -18.98
CA GLU A 96 4.90 3.29 -18.73
C GLU A 96 5.70 3.94 -17.59
N ASP A 97 5.75 5.27 -17.55
CA ASP A 97 6.34 5.99 -16.43
C ASP A 97 5.47 5.88 -15.16
N LEU A 98 6.10 5.94 -13.99
CA LEU A 98 5.38 6.08 -12.73
C LEU A 98 4.86 7.51 -12.55
N THR A 99 3.73 7.80 -13.18
CA THR A 99 3.05 9.12 -13.15
C THR A 99 2.18 9.30 -11.90
N GLU A 100 1.80 10.54 -11.61
CA GLU A 100 0.82 10.84 -10.56
C GLU A 100 -0.50 10.10 -10.77
N ASP A 101 -0.98 10.00 -12.00
CA ASP A 101 -2.23 9.31 -12.33
C ASP A 101 -2.13 7.81 -12.08
N LEU A 102 -1.01 7.16 -12.43
CA LEU A 102 -0.76 5.77 -12.09
C LEU A 102 -0.72 5.58 -10.56
N ILE A 103 -0.07 6.50 -9.84
CA ILE A 103 -0.01 6.45 -8.38
C ILE A 103 -1.41 6.60 -7.75
N LYS A 104 -2.20 7.57 -8.20
CA LYS A 104 -3.57 7.81 -7.76
C LYS A 104 -4.47 6.62 -8.09
N LYS A 105 -4.43 6.10 -9.32
CA LYS A 105 -5.27 4.96 -9.71
C LYS A 105 -4.93 3.69 -8.93
N THR A 106 -3.64 3.45 -8.68
CA THR A 106 -3.24 2.32 -7.86
C THR A 106 -3.69 2.48 -6.40
N HIS A 107 -3.64 3.71 -5.86
CA HIS A 107 -4.14 4.02 -4.53
C HIS A 107 -5.67 3.85 -4.43
N GLU A 108 -6.41 4.28 -5.46
CA GLU A 108 -7.86 4.05 -5.56
C GLU A 108 -8.20 2.56 -5.46
N ILE A 109 -7.48 1.71 -6.21
CA ILE A 109 -7.63 0.25 -6.17
C ILE A 109 -7.31 -0.28 -4.77
N LEU A 110 -6.16 0.12 -4.20
CA LEU A 110 -5.69 -0.33 -2.89
C LEU A 110 -6.70 -0.07 -1.77
N CYS A 111 -7.43 1.04 -1.84
CA CYS A 111 -8.37 1.46 -0.80
C CYS A 111 -9.84 1.14 -1.11
N LYS A 112 -10.15 0.55 -2.29
CA LYS A 112 -11.53 0.30 -2.72
C LYS A 112 -12.31 -0.53 -1.70
N GLY A 113 -13.36 0.07 -1.14
CA GLY A 113 -14.26 -0.51 -0.14
C GLY A 113 -13.70 -0.54 1.29
N VAL A 114 -12.63 0.17 1.60
CA VAL A 114 -12.07 0.26 2.96
C VAL A 114 -12.29 1.66 3.51
N SER A 115 -13.17 1.83 4.50
CA SER A 115 -13.34 3.13 5.18
C SER A 115 -12.20 3.40 6.15
N ILE A 116 -11.80 4.67 6.27
CA ILE A 116 -10.99 5.14 7.40
C ILE A 116 -11.92 5.21 8.62
N ILE A 117 -11.50 4.62 9.72
CA ILE A 117 -12.25 4.62 10.98
C ILE A 117 -11.38 5.28 12.04
N ASP A 118 -11.79 6.45 12.51
CA ASP A 118 -11.13 7.18 13.59
C ASP A 118 -12.19 7.71 14.58
N PRO A 119 -12.55 6.93 15.62
CA PRO A 119 -13.58 7.32 16.58
C PRO A 119 -13.33 8.66 17.30
N GLY A 120 -12.08 9.16 17.28
CA GLY A 120 -11.70 10.42 17.91
C GLY A 120 -11.72 11.63 16.97
N ALA A 121 -11.89 11.43 15.67
CA ALA A 121 -11.93 12.51 14.68
C ALA A 121 -13.31 13.16 14.56
N GLU A 122 -13.34 14.37 13.98
CA GLU A 122 -14.58 15.08 13.62
C GLU A 122 -15.48 14.25 12.67
N HIS A 123 -14.84 13.43 11.84
CA HIS A 123 -15.51 12.47 10.96
C HIS A 123 -15.07 11.05 11.34
N PRO A 124 -15.86 10.36 12.21
CA PRO A 124 -15.48 9.05 12.75
C PRO A 124 -15.31 7.94 11.71
N GLU A 125 -15.96 8.10 10.57
CA GLU A 125 -15.83 7.23 9.41
C GLU A 125 -15.73 8.08 8.14
N VAL A 126 -14.70 7.81 7.34
CA VAL A 126 -14.53 8.40 6.00
C VAL A 126 -14.62 7.26 4.98
N PRO A 127 -15.70 7.18 4.19
CA PRO A 127 -15.84 6.14 3.16
C PRO A 127 -14.80 6.32 2.06
N TYR A 128 -14.42 5.21 1.42
CA TYR A 128 -13.28 5.20 0.50
C TYR A 128 -13.44 6.15 -0.70
N GLU A 129 -14.66 6.36 -1.18
CA GLU A 129 -14.97 7.25 -2.31
C GLU A 129 -14.54 8.70 -2.05
N LYS A 130 -14.40 9.10 -0.78
CA LYS A 130 -13.97 10.45 -0.40
C LYS A 130 -12.46 10.65 -0.39
N TYR A 131 -11.66 9.60 -0.30
CA TYR A 131 -10.20 9.74 -0.13
C TYR A 131 -9.36 8.88 -1.09
N ALA A 132 -9.91 7.76 -1.56
CA ALA A 132 -9.20 6.83 -2.44
C ALA A 132 -8.90 7.50 -3.79
N GLY A 133 -7.66 7.37 -4.24
CA GLY A 133 -7.16 8.00 -5.47
C GLY A 133 -7.03 9.53 -5.46
N GLN A 134 -7.30 10.21 -4.35
CA GLN A 134 -7.28 11.67 -4.27
C GLN A 134 -6.24 12.16 -3.27
N TYR A 135 -5.48 13.19 -3.63
CA TYR A 135 -4.59 13.81 -2.65
C TYR A 135 -5.40 14.41 -1.52
N ARG A 136 -4.87 14.29 -0.30
CA ARG A 136 -5.52 14.83 0.88
C ARG A 136 -5.61 16.35 0.81
N ASP A 137 -6.68 16.87 1.37
CA ASP A 137 -6.94 18.28 1.61
C ASP A 137 -6.75 18.67 3.09
N VAL A 138 -6.60 17.69 3.97
CA VAL A 138 -6.35 17.87 5.40
C VAL A 138 -4.88 17.68 5.78
N PRO A 139 -4.36 18.45 6.76
CA PRO A 139 -3.06 18.17 7.36
C PRO A 139 -3.05 16.80 8.06
N VAL A 140 -1.97 16.04 7.87
CA VAL A 140 -1.75 14.76 8.56
C VAL A 140 -0.34 14.73 9.14
N GLY A 141 -0.16 13.96 10.22
CA GLY A 141 1.11 13.85 10.92
C GLY A 141 1.32 12.44 11.47
N ALA A 142 2.55 12.15 11.87
CA ALA A 142 2.91 10.92 12.56
C ALA A 142 3.64 11.29 13.87
N GLY A 143 3.03 10.96 15.01
CA GLY A 143 3.52 11.42 16.30
C GLY A 143 3.51 12.94 16.40
N ASN A 144 4.67 13.55 16.67
CA ASN A 144 4.81 15.01 16.80
C ASN A 144 5.25 15.70 15.49
N THR A 145 5.38 14.96 14.39
CA THR A 145 5.88 15.49 13.12
C THR A 145 4.74 15.60 12.12
N MET A 146 4.58 16.79 11.53
CA MET A 146 3.64 17.02 10.43
C MET A 146 4.29 16.66 9.10
N PHE A 147 3.53 16.04 8.21
CA PHE A 147 3.95 15.85 6.82
C PHE A 147 3.77 17.14 6.00
N VAL A 148 4.17 17.11 4.73
CA VAL A 148 4.03 18.22 3.77
C VAL A 148 2.61 18.80 3.83
N MET A 149 2.44 20.13 3.84
CA MET A 149 1.09 20.69 3.89
C MET A 149 0.30 20.35 2.61
N PRO A 150 -1.02 20.10 2.69
CA PRO A 150 -1.84 19.64 1.55
C PRO A 150 -1.65 20.43 0.26
N GLN A 151 -1.53 21.75 0.34
CA GLN A 151 -1.36 22.63 -0.82
C GLN A 151 -0.06 22.39 -1.60
N TYR A 152 0.96 21.80 -0.98
CA TYR A 152 2.25 21.51 -1.60
C TYR A 152 2.38 20.07 -2.11
N VAL A 153 1.45 19.19 -1.74
CA VAL A 153 1.46 17.77 -2.15
C VAL A 153 1.49 17.62 -3.68
N PRO A 154 0.65 18.31 -4.49
CA PRO A 154 0.70 18.16 -5.94
C PRO A 154 2.06 18.51 -6.53
N ALA A 155 2.65 19.64 -6.10
CA ALA A 155 3.96 20.08 -6.60
C ALA A 155 5.07 19.09 -6.25
N LYS A 156 5.09 18.58 -5.01
CA LYS A 156 6.08 17.59 -4.56
C LYS A 156 5.93 16.24 -5.23
N MET A 157 4.70 15.80 -5.51
CA MET A 157 4.44 14.56 -6.25
C MET A 157 4.87 14.66 -7.71
N ALA A 158 4.57 15.78 -8.38
CA ALA A 158 5.04 16.06 -9.72
C ALA A 158 6.58 16.04 -9.79
N GLU A 159 7.23 16.71 -8.85
CA GLU A 159 8.70 16.73 -8.72
C GLU A 159 9.27 15.32 -8.51
N MET A 160 8.65 14.52 -7.64
CA MET A 160 9.07 13.15 -7.37
C MET A 160 8.99 12.28 -8.63
N CYS A 161 7.88 12.34 -9.38
CA CYS A 161 7.67 11.53 -10.59
C CYS A 161 8.66 11.94 -11.70
N ALA A 162 8.87 13.25 -11.90
CA ALA A 162 9.83 13.74 -12.89
C ALA A 162 11.27 13.31 -12.56
N ASN A 163 11.66 13.40 -11.29
CA ASN A 163 12.98 12.96 -10.84
C ASN A 163 13.15 11.44 -11.02
N LEU A 164 12.13 10.63 -10.69
CA LEU A 164 12.20 9.17 -10.87
C LEU A 164 12.40 8.80 -12.32
N LYS A 165 11.64 9.42 -13.23
CA LYS A 165 11.81 9.24 -14.67
C LYS A 165 13.24 9.58 -15.10
N SER A 166 13.75 10.74 -14.68
CA SER A 166 15.12 11.16 -15.02
C SER A 166 16.19 10.23 -14.46
N ASP A 167 15.98 9.68 -13.27
CA ASP A 167 16.91 8.74 -12.63
C ASP A 167 16.90 7.36 -13.32
N ILE A 168 15.75 6.92 -13.84
CA ILE A 168 15.61 5.68 -14.62
C ILE A 168 16.21 5.84 -16.02
N ASP A 169 15.93 6.96 -16.69
CA ASP A 169 16.40 7.25 -18.05
C ASP A 169 17.87 7.72 -18.11
N GLY A 170 18.43 8.06 -16.94
CA GLY A 170 19.77 8.62 -16.79
C GLY A 170 20.90 7.66 -17.17
N LYS A 171 22.08 8.23 -17.45
CA LYS A 171 23.31 7.45 -17.73
C LYS A 171 24.03 6.99 -16.46
N GLU A 172 23.75 7.60 -15.32
CA GLU A 172 24.28 7.14 -14.03
C GLU A 172 23.51 5.90 -13.59
N VAL A 173 24.23 4.79 -13.43
CA VAL A 173 23.66 3.55 -12.91
C VAL A 173 23.45 3.74 -11.41
N LEU A 174 22.26 4.21 -11.03
CA LEU A 174 21.82 4.12 -9.64
C LEU A 174 21.59 2.64 -9.30
N ASP A 175 22.16 2.20 -8.18
CA ASP A 175 21.88 0.89 -7.62
C ASP A 175 20.37 0.72 -7.43
N PRO A 176 19.73 -0.35 -7.95
CA PRO A 176 18.28 -0.54 -7.89
C PRO A 176 17.69 -0.48 -6.47
N PHE A 177 18.43 -0.95 -5.46
CA PHE A 177 17.99 -0.89 -4.07
C PHE A 177 18.00 0.54 -3.55
N SER A 178 19.05 1.30 -3.87
CA SER A 178 19.16 2.72 -3.55
C SER A 178 18.06 3.54 -4.24
N LEU A 179 17.75 3.24 -5.51
CA LEU A 179 16.67 3.89 -6.24
C LEU A 179 15.31 3.61 -5.59
N ALA A 180 15.00 2.34 -5.31
CA ALA A 180 13.76 1.94 -4.66
C ALA A 180 13.61 2.55 -3.26
N ALA A 181 14.69 2.56 -2.46
CA ALA A 181 14.72 3.17 -1.14
C ALA A 181 14.50 4.69 -1.21
N LYS A 182 15.20 5.39 -2.12
CA LYS A 182 15.08 6.85 -2.31
C LYS A 182 13.64 7.25 -2.60
N TYR A 183 12.99 6.62 -3.58
CA TYR A 183 11.65 7.04 -4.01
C TYR A 183 10.53 6.56 -3.10
N SER A 184 10.67 5.40 -2.46
CA SER A 184 9.72 4.97 -1.43
C SER A 184 9.78 5.87 -0.19
N LEU A 185 10.97 6.33 0.21
CA LEU A 185 11.14 7.30 1.29
C LEU A 185 10.56 8.67 0.92
N ARG A 186 10.92 9.22 -0.25
CA ARG A 186 10.35 10.50 -0.73
C ARG A 186 8.83 10.46 -0.78
N PHE A 187 8.22 9.37 -1.27
CA PHE A 187 6.78 9.22 -1.31
C PHE A 187 6.15 9.25 0.09
N VAL A 188 6.71 8.51 1.06
CA VAL A 188 6.12 8.42 2.40
C VAL A 188 6.31 9.71 3.22
N ASP A 189 7.34 10.50 2.92
CA ASP A 189 7.57 11.81 3.54
C ASP A 189 6.65 12.90 2.96
N ILE A 190 6.32 12.84 1.67
CA ILE A 190 5.26 13.68 1.08
C ILE A 190 3.91 13.32 1.71
N HIS A 191 3.67 12.01 1.91
CA HIS A 191 2.45 11.46 2.50
C HIS A 191 1.19 11.95 1.78
N PRO A 192 1.03 11.69 0.46
CA PRO A 192 0.08 12.41 -0.37
C PRO A 192 -1.40 12.10 -0.12
N PHE A 193 -1.71 10.95 0.48
CA PHE A 193 -3.08 10.49 0.70
C PHE A 193 -3.50 10.60 2.18
N GLN A 194 -4.80 10.53 2.46
CA GLN A 194 -5.31 10.57 3.84
C GLN A 194 -5.02 9.28 4.62
N ASP A 195 -5.05 8.13 3.95
CA ASP A 195 -4.67 6.81 4.48
C ASP A 195 -4.00 5.97 3.37
N GLY A 196 -3.42 4.81 3.70
CA GLY A 196 -2.88 3.87 2.72
C GLY A 196 -1.46 4.19 2.22
N ASN A 197 -0.86 5.30 2.68
CA ASN A 197 0.47 5.74 2.26
C ASN A 197 1.56 4.71 2.52
N GLY A 198 1.55 4.03 3.68
CA GLY A 198 2.57 3.03 4.00
C GLY A 198 2.53 1.81 3.06
N ARG A 199 1.33 1.27 2.80
CA ARG A 199 1.13 0.19 1.82
C ARG A 199 1.53 0.64 0.41
N ARG A 200 1.13 1.86 0.00
CA ARG A 200 1.50 2.41 -1.31
C ARG A 200 3.00 2.62 -1.47
N CYS A 201 3.69 3.10 -0.43
CA CYS A 201 5.14 3.24 -0.36
C CYS A 201 5.84 1.90 -0.65
N ARG A 202 5.42 0.82 0.00
CA ARG A 202 6.00 -0.52 -0.20
C ARG A 202 5.65 -1.14 -1.56
N ILE A 203 4.50 -0.78 -2.15
CA ILE A 203 4.18 -1.15 -3.53
C ILE A 203 5.13 -0.44 -4.51
N ILE A 204 5.39 0.86 -4.34
CA ILE A 204 6.32 1.62 -5.19
C ILE A 204 7.74 1.04 -5.09
N LEU A 205 8.20 0.78 -3.86
CA LEU A 205 9.49 0.15 -3.60
C LEU A 205 9.63 -1.14 -4.42
N ASN A 206 8.66 -2.05 -4.26
CA ASN A 206 8.69 -3.34 -4.90
C ASN A 206 8.54 -3.24 -6.43
N ALA A 207 7.76 -2.29 -6.96
CA ALA A 207 7.64 -2.11 -8.40
C ALA A 207 8.96 -1.67 -9.05
N ILE A 208 9.73 -0.79 -8.39
CA ILE A 208 11.06 -0.39 -8.83
C ILE A 208 12.03 -1.58 -8.78
N LEU A 209 12.09 -2.30 -7.67
CA LEU A 209 12.96 -3.49 -7.56
C LEU A 209 12.60 -4.53 -8.61
N PHE A 210 11.31 -4.75 -8.83
CA PHE A 210 10.86 -5.74 -9.80
C PHE A 210 11.24 -5.35 -11.23
N LEU A 211 11.12 -4.07 -11.59
CA LEU A 211 11.53 -3.56 -12.91
C LEU A 211 13.02 -3.80 -13.19
N HIS A 212 13.89 -3.57 -12.21
CA HIS A 212 15.34 -3.59 -12.42
C HIS A 212 16.00 -4.96 -12.15
N VAL A 213 15.50 -5.73 -11.19
CA VAL A 213 16.13 -6.99 -10.75
C VAL A 213 15.15 -8.17 -10.65
N GLY A 214 13.85 -7.98 -10.89
CA GLY A 214 12.87 -9.06 -10.95
C GLY A 214 12.52 -9.70 -9.61
N ILE A 215 12.73 -8.99 -8.48
CA ILE A 215 12.46 -9.50 -7.14
C ILE A 215 11.36 -8.72 -6.42
N PHE A 216 10.73 -9.40 -5.46
CA PHE A 216 9.91 -8.77 -4.42
C PHE A 216 10.60 -8.95 -3.08
N ILE A 217 10.60 -7.90 -2.27
CA ILE A 217 11.06 -7.96 -0.88
C ILE A 217 9.87 -7.89 0.06
N SER A 218 9.89 -8.75 1.07
CA SER A 218 8.99 -8.69 2.21
C SER A 218 9.62 -7.88 3.33
N ILE A 219 8.79 -7.09 3.99
CA ILE A 219 9.15 -6.30 5.16
C ILE A 219 8.00 -6.40 6.15
N GLY A 220 8.31 -6.71 7.41
CA GLY A 220 7.33 -6.68 8.50
C GLY A 220 6.58 -8.00 8.66
N GLU A 221 7.23 -9.12 8.36
CA GLU A 221 6.68 -10.45 8.60
C GLU A 221 6.77 -10.85 10.08
N THR A 222 7.67 -10.22 10.84
CA THR A 222 7.85 -10.40 12.29
C THR A 222 7.75 -9.06 13.02
N GLU A 223 7.50 -9.10 14.33
CA GLU A 223 7.47 -7.87 15.15
C GLU A 223 8.83 -7.15 15.16
N ASP A 224 9.93 -7.90 15.15
CA ASP A 224 11.28 -7.33 15.12
C ASP A 224 11.53 -6.56 13.82
N GLU A 225 11.13 -7.12 12.68
CA GLU A 225 11.21 -6.44 11.37
C GLU A 225 10.33 -5.19 11.30
N ILE A 226 9.11 -5.25 11.85
CA ILE A 226 8.21 -4.09 11.92
C ILE A 226 8.88 -2.98 12.72
N ASN A 227 9.41 -3.32 13.90
CA ASN A 227 10.09 -2.37 14.78
C ASN A 227 11.33 -1.78 14.11
N GLU A 228 12.14 -2.60 13.46
CA GLU A 228 13.33 -2.16 12.72
C GLU A 228 12.95 -1.20 11.58
N TYR A 229 11.98 -1.58 10.75
CA TYR A 229 11.51 -0.76 9.63
C TYR A 229 10.99 0.60 10.11
N ILE A 230 10.14 0.62 11.15
CA ILE A 230 9.62 1.87 11.73
C ILE A 230 10.76 2.73 12.28
N ASN A 231 11.78 2.13 12.92
CA ASN A 231 12.92 2.85 13.45
C ASN A 231 13.84 3.42 12.37
N ILE A 232 14.06 2.69 11.27
CA ILE A 232 14.77 3.20 10.09
C ILE A 232 14.04 4.41 9.51
N LYS A 233 12.72 4.29 9.31
CA LYS A 233 11.89 5.39 8.80
C LYS A 233 11.98 6.63 9.71
N LYS A 234 11.83 6.46 11.03
CA LYS A 234 11.95 7.57 11.99
C LYS A 234 13.31 8.26 11.96
N ARG A 235 14.41 7.53 11.76
CA ARG A 235 15.75 8.11 11.65
C ARG A 235 15.90 8.89 10.33
N ALA A 236 15.48 8.30 9.22
CA ALA A 236 15.56 8.92 7.91
C ALA A 236 14.76 10.23 7.83
N SER A 237 13.57 10.29 8.44
CA SER A 237 12.78 11.53 8.46
C SER A 237 13.39 12.63 9.34
N ARG A 238 14.11 12.29 10.43
CA ARG A 238 14.83 13.28 11.28
C ARG A 238 16.00 13.93 10.55
N ASP A 239 16.75 13.14 9.79
CA ASP A 239 17.91 13.65 9.05
C ASP A 239 17.51 14.52 7.85
N MET A 240 16.22 14.54 7.48
CA MET A 240 15.65 15.37 6.41
C MET A 240 14.88 16.61 6.90
N GLU A 241 14.91 16.95 8.20
CA GLU A 241 14.21 18.11 8.81
C GLU A 241 14.65 19.52 8.31
N GLY A 242 15.32 19.62 7.16
CA GLY A 242 15.68 20.89 6.50
C GLY A 242 14.66 21.44 5.49
N HIS A 243 13.50 20.80 5.27
CA HIS A 243 12.60 21.16 4.15
C HIS A 243 11.12 21.36 4.53
N GLY A 244 10.79 21.45 5.82
CA GLY A 244 9.43 21.69 6.31
C GLY A 244 8.89 23.12 6.09
N GLU A 245 9.73 24.03 5.61
CA GLU A 245 9.37 25.41 5.25
C GLU A 245 9.83 25.71 3.82
N CYS A 246 8.93 25.55 2.84
CA CYS A 246 8.95 26.20 1.51
C CYS A 246 7.58 26.04 0.85
#